data_AF-A0A7Y3ERX8-F1
#
_entry.id   AF-A0A7Y3ERX8-F1
#
_cell.length_a   1.000
_cell.length_b   1.000
_cell.length_c   1.000
_cell.angle_alpha   90.00
_cell.angle_beta   90.00
_cell.angle_gamma   90.00
#
_symmetry.space_group_name_H-M   'P 1'
#
loop_
_entity.id
_entity.type
_entity.pdbx_description
1 polymer ?
#
loop_
_entity_poly.entity_id
_entity_poly.type
_entity_poly.pdbx_seq_one_letter_code
_entity_poly.pdbx_strand_id
1 'polypeptide(L)'
;AVDTSLIHKTKLHDYYFVWDDKQKTSAIALGFGSIYNHSPNPNAEFNVDHSEEYIRFSALKNIMAGEEIKTKYLSSDDPEYKLWF
;
A
#
# COMPACT_ATOMS: atom_id res chain seq x y z
N ALA A 1 -5.78 -1.23 -15.67
CA ALA A 1 -4.79 -1.30 -16.76
C ALA A 1 -4.48 -2.75 -17.07
N VAL A 2 -3.99 -3.08 -18.27
CA VAL A 2 -3.63 -4.46 -18.65
C VAL A 2 -2.65 -5.07 -17.65
N ASP A 3 -1.65 -4.30 -17.21
CA ASP A 3 -0.62 -4.79 -16.29
C ASP A 3 -1.16 -5.13 -14.89
N THR A 4 -2.11 -4.35 -14.36
CA THR A 4 -2.76 -4.64 -13.08
C THR A 4 -3.39 -6.04 -13.09
N SER A 5 -4.11 -6.38 -14.17
CA SER A 5 -4.75 -7.71 -14.32
C SER A 5 -3.73 -8.84 -14.48
N LEU A 6 -2.53 -8.56 -15.00
CA LEU A 6 -1.44 -9.54 -15.08
C LEU A 6 -0.78 -9.74 -13.71
N ILE A 7 -0.53 -8.66 -12.97
CA ILE A 7 0.06 -8.70 -11.62
C ILE A 7 -0.81 -9.51 -10.66
N HIS A 8 -2.13 -9.44 -10.79
CA HIS A 8 -3.09 -10.25 -10.01
C HIS A 8 -2.90 -11.77 -10.15
N LYS A 9 -2.21 -12.23 -11.19
CA LYS A 9 -1.89 -13.65 -11.41
C LYS A 9 -0.54 -14.04 -10.81
N THR A 10 0.11 -13.15 -10.08
CA THR A 10 1.46 -13.32 -9.53
C THR A 10 1.48 -13.02 -8.03
N LYS A 11 2.60 -13.34 -7.36
CA LYS A 11 2.82 -12.96 -5.97
C LYS A 11 3.02 -11.47 -5.74
N LEU A 12 3.22 -10.67 -6.80
CA LEU A 12 3.29 -9.22 -6.69
C LEU A 12 1.92 -8.57 -6.48
N HIS A 13 0.82 -9.33 -6.61
CA HIS A 13 -0.53 -8.89 -6.25
C HIS A 13 -0.59 -8.29 -4.84
N ASP A 14 0.22 -8.82 -3.93
CA ASP A 14 0.13 -8.47 -2.52
C ASP A 14 0.93 -7.20 -2.14
N TYR A 15 1.65 -6.62 -3.10
CA TYR A 15 2.68 -5.61 -2.84
C TYR A 15 2.56 -4.35 -3.70
N TYR A 16 1.54 -4.26 -4.56
CA TYR A 16 1.33 -3.08 -5.41
C TYR A 16 0.41 -2.04 -4.75
N PHE A 17 0.58 -0.79 -5.15
CA PHE A 17 -0.30 0.32 -4.81
C PHE A 17 -1.20 0.65 -6.00
N VAL A 18 -2.47 0.96 -5.71
CA VAL A 18 -3.29 1.68 -6.69
C VAL A 18 -2.63 3.03 -6.91
N TRP A 19 -2.15 3.25 -8.13
CA TRP A 19 -1.49 4.51 -8.48
C TRP A 19 -2.58 5.52 -8.79
N ASP A 20 -3.25 5.41 -9.92
CA ASP A 20 -4.40 6.25 -10.29
C ASP A 20 -5.66 5.40 -10.37
N ASP A 21 -6.65 5.68 -9.50
CA ASP A 21 -7.91 4.95 -9.48
C ASP A 21 -8.80 5.22 -10.71
N LYS A 22 -8.75 6.43 -11.29
CA LYS A 22 -9.54 6.78 -12.49
C LYS A 22 -8.98 6.08 -13.73
N GLN A 23 -7.66 6.08 -13.85
CA GLN A 23 -6.95 5.41 -14.95
C GLN A 23 -6.74 3.92 -14.70
N LYS A 24 -7.09 3.44 -13.51
CA LYS A 24 -6.93 2.05 -13.05
C LYS A 24 -5.48 1.57 -13.22
N THR A 25 -4.50 2.40 -12.83
CA THR A 25 -3.08 2.06 -12.90
C THR A 25 -2.56 1.58 -11.55
N SER A 26 -1.42 0.88 -11.58
CA SER A 26 -0.79 0.29 -10.40
C SER A 26 0.70 0.57 -10.41
N ALA A 27 1.30 0.72 -9.23
CA ALA A 27 2.73 0.94 -9.08
C ALA A 27 3.30 0.02 -8.00
N ILE A 28 4.57 -0.36 -8.17
CA ILE A 28 5.37 -0.97 -7.10
C ILE A 28 6.17 0.15 -6.45
N ALA A 29 6.11 0.24 -5.12
CA ALA A 29 6.96 1.14 -4.38
C ALA A 29 8.34 0.52 -4.22
N LEU A 30 9.35 1.16 -4.80
CA LEU A 30 10.74 0.80 -4.56
C LEU A 30 11.17 1.17 -3.13
N GLY A 31 12.37 0.76 -2.73
CA GLY A 31 12.82 0.90 -1.35
C GLY A 31 12.00 0.03 -0.41
N PHE A 32 11.48 0.59 0.68
CA PHE A 32 10.72 -0.14 1.69
C PHE A 32 9.19 -0.07 1.52
N GLY A 33 8.68 0.75 0.59
CA GLY A 33 7.25 1.07 0.55
C GLY A 33 6.35 -0.15 0.33
N SER A 34 6.76 -1.06 -0.54
CA SER A 34 6.00 -2.27 -0.87
C SER A 34 6.25 -3.43 0.11
N ILE A 35 6.93 -3.21 1.25
CA ILE A 35 7.17 -4.28 2.24
C ILE A 35 6.68 -3.97 3.64
N TYR A 36 6.10 -2.79 3.88
CA TYR A 36 5.46 -2.49 5.16
C TYR A 36 4.17 -3.30 5.30
N ASN A 37 4.02 -3.99 6.44
CA ASN A 37 2.89 -4.89 6.67
C ASN A 37 1.60 -4.14 7.05
N HIS A 38 0.49 -4.86 6.96
CA HIS A 38 -0.81 -4.35 7.33
C HIS A 38 -1.04 -4.31 8.85
N SER A 39 -1.78 -3.29 9.31
CA SER A 39 -2.50 -3.34 10.59
C SER A 39 -3.82 -2.57 10.50
N PRO A 40 -4.90 -3.03 11.17
CA PRO A 40 -6.12 -2.22 11.36
C PRO A 40 -5.90 -1.03 12.30
N ASN A 41 -4.85 -1.04 13.13
CA ASN A 41 -4.42 0.07 13.98
C ASN A 41 -2.97 0.45 13.67
N PRO A 42 -2.72 1.03 12.47
CA PRO A 42 -1.36 1.28 11.97
C PRO A 42 -0.62 2.34 12.79
N ASN A 43 0.70 2.39 12.65
CA ASN A 43 1.54 3.45 13.20
C ASN A 43 2.08 4.40 12.11
N ALA A 44 1.86 4.08 10.84
CA ALA A 44 2.13 4.95 9.71
C ALA A 44 0.98 4.91 8.68
N GLU A 45 0.86 5.98 7.91
CA GLU A 45 -0.01 6.08 6.74
C GLU A 45 0.83 6.30 5.48
N PHE A 46 0.19 6.15 4.32
CA PHE A 46 0.81 6.52 3.05
C PHE A 46 -0.15 7.33 2.17
N ASN A 47 0.43 8.19 1.34
CA ASN A 47 -0.30 8.91 0.31
C ASN A 47 0.50 8.90 -1.00
N VAL A 48 -0.22 8.78 -2.12
CA VAL A 48 0.35 8.87 -3.47
C VAL A 48 0.42 10.35 -3.87
N ASP A 49 1.59 10.82 -4.26
CA ASP A 49 1.79 12.14 -4.85
C ASP A 49 2.04 11.98 -6.35
N HIS A 50 1.02 12.29 -7.14
CA HIS A 50 1.05 12.15 -8.59
C HIS A 50 1.88 13.23 -9.29
N SER A 51 2.02 14.41 -8.69
CA SER A 51 2.82 15.50 -9.27
C SER A 51 4.30 15.19 -9.20
N GLU A 52 4.73 14.58 -8.10
CA GLU A 52 6.13 14.35 -7.79
C GLU A 52 6.55 12.87 -7.96
N GLU A 53 5.62 12.03 -8.41
CA GLU A 53 5.81 10.60 -8.70
C GLU A 53 6.43 9.77 -7.56
N TYR A 54 5.96 10.02 -6.32
CA TYR A 54 6.36 9.20 -5.16
C TYR A 54 5.17 8.76 -4.30
N ILE A 55 5.45 7.79 -3.42
CA ILE A 55 4.57 7.41 -2.32
C ILE A 55 5.21 7.90 -1.02
N ARG A 56 4.53 8.78 -0.30
CA ARG A 56 5.01 9.32 0.97
C ARG A 56 4.44 8.49 2.09
N PHE A 57 5.31 8.07 3.01
CA PHE A 57 4.94 7.41 4.25
C PHE A 57 5.15 8.37 5.41
N SER A 58 4.13 8.52 6.26
CA SER A 58 4.12 9.45 7.39
C SER A 58 3.76 8.72 8.67
N ALA A 59 4.47 8.99 9.76
CA ALA A 59 4.16 8.41 11.06
C ALA A 59 2.89 9.06 11.64
N LEU A 60 1.95 8.25 12.10
CA LEU A 60 0.72 8.70 12.78
C LEU A 60 0.95 8.93 14.29
N LYS A 61 2.00 8.31 14.83
CA LYS A 61 2.41 8.37 16.23
C LYS A 61 3.93 8.14 16.30
N ASN A 62 4.52 8.40 17.47
CA ASN A 62 5.93 8.08 17.70
C ASN A 62 6.16 6.57 17.47
N ILE A 63 7.19 6.24 16.69
CA ILE A 63 7.61 4.86 16.40
C ILE A 63 8.96 4.64 17.07
N MET A 64 9.02 3.70 18.00
CA MET A 64 10.23 3.43 18.77
C MET A 64 11.22 2.58 17.96
N ALA A 65 12.51 2.65 18.30
CA ALA A 65 13.50 1.79 17.66
C ALA A 65 13.15 0.30 17.85
N GLY A 66 13.12 -0.45 16.75
CA GLY A 66 12.73 -1.86 16.73
C GLY A 66 11.22 -2.11 16.61
N GLU A 67 10.38 -1.06 16.64
CA GLU A 67 8.96 -1.18 16.33
C GLU A 67 8.75 -1.33 14.81
N GLU A 68 7.90 -2.27 14.42
CA GLU A 68 7.55 -2.52 13.03
C GLU A 68 6.66 -1.39 12.48
N ILE A 69 7.00 -0.85 11.31
CA ILE A 69 6.15 0.10 10.59
C ILE A 69 5.01 -0.66 9.92
N LYS A 70 3.77 -0.31 10.26
CA LYS A 70 2.55 -0.91 9.70
C LYS A 70 1.63 0.15 9.12
N THR A 71 1.02 -0.17 7.99
CA THR A 71 0.08 0.69 7.27
C THR A 71 -1.30 0.04 7.15
N LYS A 72 -2.33 0.83 6.84
CA LYS A 72 -3.64 0.29 6.46
C LYS A 72 -3.66 0.07 4.95
N TYR A 73 -3.88 -1.17 4.49
CA TYR A 73 -3.86 -1.48 3.05
C TYR A 73 -5.16 -1.05 2.36
N LEU A 74 -6.29 -1.23 3.06
CA LEU A 74 -7.62 -0.94 2.54
C LEU A 74 -8.13 0.38 3.12
N SER A 75 -8.61 1.25 2.25
CA SER A 75 -9.28 2.50 2.63
C SER A 75 -10.71 2.27 3.11
N SER A 76 -11.36 1.20 2.65
CA SER A 76 -12.69 0.76 3.10
C SER A 76 -12.59 -0.46 4.02
N ASP A 77 -13.47 -0.50 5.02
CA ASP A 77 -13.69 -1.71 5.84
C ASP A 77 -14.68 -2.66 5.13
N ASP A 78 -14.64 -2.69 3.80
CA ASP A 78 -15.56 -3.47 2.99
C ASP A 78 -15.26 -4.97 3.18
N PRO A 79 -16.22 -5.75 3.72
CA PRO A 79 -16.02 -7.15 4.06
C PRO A 79 -15.76 -8.06 2.85
N GLU A 80 -15.99 -7.60 1.62
CA GLU A 80 -15.62 -8.34 0.41
C GLU A 80 -14.11 -8.34 0.15
N TYR A 81 -13.38 -7.33 0.63
CA TYR A 81 -11.92 -7.28 0.52
C TYR A 81 -11.28 -8.06 1.67
N LYS A 82 -11.24 -9.38 1.53
CA LYS A 82 -10.43 -10.22 2.40
C LYS A 82 -8.96 -9.97 2.10
N LEU A 83 -8.26 -9.32 3.02
CA LEU A 83 -6.81 -9.40 3.07
C LEU A 83 -6.43 -10.88 3.23
N TRP A 84 -5.41 -11.31 2.51
CA TRP A 84 -4.79 -12.61 2.73
C TRP A 84 -4.26 -12.65 4.18
N PHE A 85 -4.24 -13.84 4.79
CA PHE A 85 -4.23 -14.17 6.23
C PHE A 85 -5.53 -13.88 7.00
#